data_AF-A0AAX1X3C9-F1
#
_entry.id   AF-A0AAX1X3C9-F1
#
_cell.length_a   1.000
_cell.length_b   1.000
_cell.length_c   1.000
_cell.angle_alpha   90.00
_cell.angle_beta   90.00
_cell.angle_gamma   90.00
#
_symmetry.space_group_name_H-M   'P 1'
#
loop_
_entity.id
_entity.type
_entity.pdbx_description
1 polymer ?
#
loop_
_entity_poly.entity_id
_entity_poly.type
_entity_poly.pdbx_seq_one_letter_code
_entity_poly.pdbx_strand_id
1 'polypeptide(L)'
;MLELRQHHPLSILLNVAGLARSTFYYQQKVLLAGDRYAALKQRIRAIYESHRGRYGYRRITAVIRQAGTPVNHKLVRRLMLQLGLKSLVRAKKYRSWRGMVGCVAPNLLNRQFKAERLNQKWVTDVTEFNVKGQKLY
;
A
#
# COMPACT_ATOMS: atom_id res chain seq x y z
N MET A 1 -17.54 27.30 19.52
CA MET A 1 -17.33 27.77 20.91
C MET A 1 -16.28 28.87 21.03
N LEU A 2 -15.08 28.72 20.44
CA LEU A 2 -14.01 29.73 20.53
C LEU A 2 -14.39 31.09 19.92
N GLU A 3 -15.07 31.10 18.77
CA GLU A 3 -15.53 32.34 18.12
C GLU A 3 -16.71 33.01 18.86
N LEU A 4 -17.63 32.21 19.40
CA LEU A 4 -18.79 32.69 20.17
C LEU A 4 -18.41 33.30 21.53
N ARG A 5 -17.23 32.98 22.06
CA ARG A 5 -16.71 33.55 23.31
C ARG A 5 -16.46 35.07 23.21
N GLN A 6 -16.28 35.61 22.00
CA GLN A 6 -16.12 37.04 21.79
C GLN A 6 -17.42 37.82 22.05
N HIS A 7 -18.57 37.15 21.92
CA HIS A 7 -19.89 37.77 21.99
C HIS A 7 -20.70 37.30 23.22
N HIS A 8 -20.30 36.18 23.85
CA HIS A 8 -21.03 35.59 24.97
C HIS A 8 -20.10 35.12 26.11
N PRO A 9 -20.52 35.25 27.38
CA PRO A 9 -19.80 34.71 28.52
C PRO A 9 -19.59 33.20 28.41
N LEU A 10 -18.37 32.74 28.73
CA LEU A 10 -18.01 31.32 28.66
C LEU A 10 -18.91 30.45 29.56
N SER A 11 -19.37 30.96 30.69
CA SER A 11 -20.29 30.24 31.60
C SER A 11 -21.62 29.86 30.92
N ILE A 12 -22.21 30.77 30.14
CA ILE A 12 -23.46 30.53 29.41
C ILE A 12 -23.21 29.49 28.32
N LEU A 13 -22.14 29.65 27.55
CA LEU A 13 -21.77 28.71 26.49
C LEU A 13 -21.55 27.29 27.02
N LEU A 14 -20.87 27.15 28.16
CA LEU A 14 -20.62 25.87 28.81
C LEU A 14 -21.91 25.23 29.35
N ASN A 15 -22.82 26.04 29.89
CA ASN A 15 -24.11 25.56 30.39
C ASN A 15 -24.98 25.03 29.24
N VAL A 16 -25.15 25.82 28.17
CA VAL A 16 -25.91 25.41 26.97
C VAL A 16 -25.32 24.16 26.32
N ALA A 17 -23.99 24.02 26.30
CA ALA A 17 -23.33 22.86 25.72
C ALA A 17 -23.20 21.66 26.67
N GLY A 18 -23.64 21.77 27.93
CA GLY A 18 -23.50 20.71 28.94
C GLY A 18 -22.05 20.31 29.22
N LEU A 19 -21.09 21.25 29.10
CA LEU A 19 -19.66 20.98 29.22
C LEU A 19 -19.07 21.55 30.50
N ALA A 20 -18.28 20.74 31.21
CA ALA A 20 -17.49 21.23 32.34
C ALA A 20 -16.40 22.22 31.88
N ARG A 21 -16.14 23.23 32.71
CA ARG A 21 -15.11 24.26 32.44
C ARG A 21 -13.71 23.67 32.28
N SER A 22 -13.36 22.67 33.08
CA SER A 22 -12.08 21.94 32.98
C SER A 22 -11.91 21.24 31.63
N THR A 23 -12.96 20.57 31.14
CA THR A 23 -12.99 19.91 29.83
C THR A 23 -12.74 20.90 28.70
N PHE A 24 -13.35 22.09 28.76
CA PHE A 24 -13.14 23.15 27.76
C PHE A 24 -11.67 23.58 27.69
N TYR A 25 -11.05 23.92 28.81
CA TYR A 25 -9.64 24.34 28.81
C TYR A 25 -8.68 23.20 28.43
N TYR A 26 -9.00 21.96 28.82
CA TYR A 26 -8.26 20.78 28.37
C TYR A 26 -8.30 20.65 26.84
N GLN A 27 -9.49 20.69 26.25
CA GLN A 27 -9.64 20.59 24.80
C GLN A 27 -9.04 21.79 24.05
N GLN A 28 -9.19 23.01 24.59
CA GLN A 28 -8.54 24.20 24.06
C GLN A 28 -7.01 24.03 24.01
N LYS A 29 -6.42 23.51 25.10
CA LYS A 29 -4.98 23.23 25.16
C LYS A 29 -4.57 22.15 24.16
N VAL A 30 -5.37 21.10 23.99
CA VAL A 30 -5.11 20.04 23.00
C VAL A 30 -5.18 20.58 21.58
N LEU A 31 -6.15 21.43 21.26
CA LEU A 31 -6.28 22.09 19.95
C LEU A 31 -5.08 22.99 19.65
N LEU A 32 -4.62 23.74 20.64
CA LEU A 32 -3.46 24.63 20.52
C LEU A 32 -2.11 23.89 20.45
N ALA A 33 -2.03 22.67 20.97
CA ALA A 33 -0.79 21.87 20.99
C ALA A 33 -0.32 21.42 19.59
N GLY A 34 -1.15 21.60 18.56
CA GLY A 34 -0.83 21.25 17.18
C GLY A 34 -0.65 19.74 16.95
N ASP A 35 -0.20 19.38 15.76
CA ASP A 35 0.05 17.98 15.42
C ASP A 35 1.41 17.52 15.96
N ARG A 36 1.40 16.85 17.12
CA ARG A 36 2.58 16.23 17.74
C ARG A 36 3.39 15.38 16.75
N TYR A 37 2.76 14.80 15.74
CA TYR A 37 3.41 13.92 14.77
C TYR A 37 3.69 14.59 13.43
N ALA A 38 3.59 15.93 13.31
CA ALA A 38 3.80 16.67 12.06
C ALA A 38 5.14 16.32 11.39
N ALA A 39 6.25 16.38 12.14
CA ALA A 39 7.58 16.04 11.62
C ALA A 39 7.68 14.57 11.17
N LEU A 40 7.07 13.65 11.92
CA LEU A 40 7.05 12.23 11.57
C LEU A 40 6.20 11.98 10.31
N LYS A 41 5.06 12.67 10.16
CA LYS A 41 4.21 12.61 8.97
C LYS A 41 4.95 13.11 7.72
N GLN A 42 5.67 14.24 7.83
CA GLN A 42 6.51 14.75 6.75
C GLN A 42 7.58 13.74 6.35
N ARG A 43 8.27 13.13 7.32
CA ARG A 43 9.30 12.13 7.05
C ARG A 43 8.76 10.85 6.43
N ILE A 44 7.59 10.37 6.89
CA ILE A 44 6.88 9.24 6.28
C ILE A 44 6.57 9.55 4.82
N ARG A 45 6.08 10.75 4.53
CA ARG A 45 5.74 11.18 3.17
C ARG A 45 6.96 11.25 2.26
N ALA A 46 8.06 11.83 2.74
CA ALA A 46 9.32 11.91 1.98
C ALA A 46 9.86 10.51 1.62
N ILE A 47 9.85 9.56 2.57
CA ILE A 47 10.28 8.17 2.31
C ILE A 47 9.31 7.48 1.33
N TYR A 48 8.01 7.72 1.47
CA TYR A 48 7.02 7.13 0.57
C TYR A 48 7.22 7.63 -0.88
N GLU A 49 7.42 8.93 -1.06
CA GLU A 49 7.63 9.57 -2.37
C GLU A 49 8.96 9.16 -2.99
N SER A 50 10.06 9.11 -2.23
CA SER A 50 11.37 8.65 -2.73
C SER A 50 11.33 7.22 -3.26
N HIS A 51 10.52 6.35 -2.63
CA HIS A 51 10.30 4.98 -3.08
C HIS A 51 9.13 4.83 -4.06
N ARG A 52 8.58 5.93 -4.59
CA ARG A 52 7.48 5.97 -5.57
C ARG A 52 6.26 5.18 -5.11
N GLY A 53 5.91 5.30 -3.83
CA GLY A 53 4.76 4.66 -3.21
C GLY A 53 4.85 3.13 -3.01
N ARG A 54 5.97 2.50 -3.35
CA ARG A 54 6.12 1.04 -3.21
C ARG A 54 6.23 0.61 -1.75
N TYR A 55 6.75 1.48 -0.88
CA TYR A 55 7.00 1.13 0.51
C TYR A 55 5.74 1.28 1.36
N GLY A 56 5.31 0.17 1.96
CA GLY A 56 4.29 0.15 3.01
C GLY A 56 4.86 0.45 4.40
N TYR A 57 3.98 0.53 5.39
CA TYR A 57 4.34 0.92 6.77
C TYR A 57 5.48 0.10 7.38
N ARG A 58 5.58 -1.20 7.06
CA ARG A 58 6.67 -2.07 7.57
C ARG A 58 8.04 -1.62 7.08
N ARG A 59 8.18 -1.37 5.77
CA ARG A 59 9.44 -0.91 5.15
C ARG A 59 9.76 0.52 5.57
N ILE A 60 8.76 1.41 5.61
CA ILE A 60 8.96 2.79 6.10
C ILE A 60 9.43 2.78 7.57
N THR A 61 8.84 1.93 8.42
CA THR A 61 9.28 1.78 9.82
C THR A 61 10.74 1.35 9.91
N ALA A 62 11.17 0.38 9.08
CA ALA A 62 12.55 -0.08 9.05
C ALA A 62 13.52 1.05 8.66
N VAL A 63 13.20 1.83 7.62
CA VAL A 63 14.02 2.98 7.18
C VAL A 63 14.14 4.04 8.29
N ILE A 64 13.02 4.36 8.96
CA ILE A 64 13.03 5.34 10.06
C ILE A 64 13.90 4.86 11.24
N ARG A 65 13.82 3.57 11.58
CA ARG A 65 14.63 2.97 12.65
C ARG A 65 16.11 2.92 12.29
N GLN A 66 16.43 2.58 11.04
CA GLN A 66 17.80 2.57 10.54
C GLN A 66 18.43 3.97 10.58
N ALA A 67 17.62 5.02 10.41
CA ALA A 67 18.03 6.41 10.59
C ALA A 67 18.08 6.87 12.06
N GLY A 68 18.10 5.94 13.02
CA GLY A 68 18.28 6.22 14.46
C GLY A 68 17.02 6.66 15.21
N THR A 69 15.84 6.68 14.58
CA THR A 69 14.60 7.09 15.26
C THR A 69 13.80 5.87 15.71
N PRO A 70 13.75 5.56 17.03
CA PRO A 70 12.97 4.44 17.53
C PRO A 70 11.47 4.76 17.41
N VAL A 71 10.78 4.06 16.50
CA VAL A 71 9.35 4.26 16.26
C VAL A 71 8.61 2.92 16.20
N ASN A 72 7.38 2.89 16.72
CA ASN A 72 6.54 1.69 16.66
C ASN A 72 5.84 1.60 15.29
N HIS A 73 5.87 0.43 14.67
CA HIS A 73 5.21 0.16 13.38
C HIS A 73 3.70 0.44 13.41
N LYS A 74 3.03 0.29 14.57
CA LYS A 74 1.60 0.60 14.73
C LYS A 74 1.34 2.10 14.57
N LEU A 75 2.25 2.94 15.09
CA LEU A 75 2.16 4.39 14.94
C LEU A 75 2.34 4.80 13.48
N VAL A 76 3.37 4.27 12.80
CA VAL A 76 3.59 4.54 11.37
C VAL A 76 2.39 4.12 10.53
N ARG A 77 1.81 2.93 10.81
CA ARG A 77 0.58 2.48 10.13
C ARG A 77 -0.57 3.46 10.33
N ARG A 78 -0.81 3.92 11.56
CA ARG A 78 -1.86 4.90 11.87
C ARG A 78 -1.65 6.21 11.13
N LEU A 79 -0.43 6.75 11.13
CA LEU A 79 -0.09 8.01 10.46
C LEU A 79 -0.21 7.89 8.93
N MET A 80 0.23 6.78 8.35
CA MET A 80 0.03 6.53 6.92
C MET A 80 -1.45 6.49 6.53
N LEU A 81 -2.31 5.87 7.36
CA LEU A 81 -3.76 5.86 7.13
C LEU A 81 -4.34 7.28 7.20
N GLN A 82 -3.94 8.09 8.18
CA GLN A 82 -4.35 9.51 8.28
C GLN A 82 -3.90 10.34 7.07
N LEU A 83 -2.75 10.00 6.46
CA LEU A 83 -2.23 10.66 5.27
C LEU A 83 -2.79 10.08 3.95
N GLY A 84 -3.63 9.04 4.00
CA GLY A 84 -4.13 8.36 2.81
C GLY A 84 -3.08 7.55 2.04
N LEU A 85 -1.92 7.26 2.64
CA LEU A 85 -0.80 6.57 1.98
C LEU A 85 -0.98 5.05 2.05
N LYS A 86 -0.96 4.39 0.90
CA LYS A 86 -1.01 2.91 0.77
C LYS A 86 0.08 2.42 -0.16
N SER A 87 0.68 1.28 0.17
CA SER A 87 1.70 0.67 -0.70
C SER A 87 1.08 0.31 -2.05
N LEU A 88 1.71 0.77 -3.12
CA LEU A 88 1.39 0.39 -4.49
C LEU A 88 1.87 -1.04 -4.73
N VAL A 89 0.97 -2.01 -4.59
CA VAL A 89 1.23 -3.41 -4.89
C VAL A 89 0.82 -3.67 -6.33
N ARG A 90 1.74 -4.20 -7.14
CA ARG A 90 1.42 -4.64 -8.50
C ARG A 90 0.46 -5.82 -8.41
N ALA A 91 -0.67 -5.76 -9.13
CA ALA A 91 -1.56 -6.89 -9.26
C ALA A 91 -0.77 -8.11 -9.75
N LYS A 92 -0.96 -9.25 -9.09
CA LYS A 92 -0.30 -10.51 -9.48
C LYS A 92 -0.82 -10.91 -10.86
N LYS A 93 0.07 -11.01 -11.85
CA LYS A 93 -0.30 -11.54 -13.18
C LYS A 93 -0.73 -13.00 -13.02
N TYR A 94 -1.85 -13.37 -13.63
CA TYR A 94 -2.29 -14.77 -13.70
C TYR A 94 -1.21 -15.62 -14.38
N ARG A 95 -0.95 -16.81 -13.82
CA ARG A 95 -0.09 -17.84 -14.41
C ARG A 95 -0.95 -19.10 -14.57
N SER A 96 -1.13 -19.56 -15.80
CA SER A 96 -1.91 -20.77 -16.12
C SER A 96 -1.19 -22.04 -15.66
N TRP A 97 0.14 -22.02 -15.69
CA TRP A 97 0.96 -23.13 -15.20
C TRP A 97 0.81 -23.28 -13.68
N ARG A 98 0.22 -24.39 -13.26
CA ARG A 98 -0.03 -24.75 -11.85
C ARG A 98 0.92 -25.84 -11.33
N GLY A 99 2.02 -26.12 -12.04
CA GLY A 99 2.91 -27.26 -11.78
C GLY A 99 2.72 -28.37 -12.82
N MET A 100 3.18 -29.59 -12.53
CA MET A 100 2.85 -30.79 -13.33
C MET A 100 1.38 -31.16 -13.09
N VAL A 101 0.51 -30.62 -13.93
CA VAL A 101 -0.90 -30.99 -13.95
C VAL A 101 -1.13 -31.81 -15.23
N GLY A 102 -1.42 -33.10 -15.08
CA GLY A 102 -1.67 -34.04 -16.19
C GLY A 102 -0.45 -34.88 -16.62
N CYS A 103 -0.65 -35.73 -17.62
CA CYS A 103 0.43 -36.50 -18.26
C CYS A 103 1.24 -35.61 -19.19
N VAL A 104 2.53 -35.44 -18.90
CA VAL A 104 3.47 -34.77 -19.81
C VAL A 104 3.86 -35.76 -20.90
N ALA A 105 3.53 -35.44 -22.16
CA ALA A 105 3.99 -36.25 -23.29
C ALA A 105 5.53 -36.24 -23.37
N PRO A 106 6.16 -37.38 -23.70
CA PRO A 106 7.61 -37.44 -23.82
C PRO A 106 8.10 -36.48 -24.91
N ASN A 107 9.20 -35.77 -24.63
CA ASN A 107 9.86 -34.91 -25.62
C ASN A 107 10.61 -35.79 -26.64
N LEU A 108 9.90 -36.25 -27.67
CA LEU A 108 10.43 -37.14 -28.70
C LEU A 108 11.55 -36.48 -29.55
N LEU A 109 11.47 -35.16 -29.74
CA LEU A 109 12.46 -34.43 -30.53
C LEU A 109 13.79 -34.25 -29.78
N ASN A 110 13.71 -34.00 -28.47
CA ASN A 110 14.85 -33.81 -27.57
C ASN A 110 15.99 -32.93 -28.14
N ARG A 111 15.63 -31.81 -28.79
CA ARG A 111 16.55 -30.88 -29.48
C ARG A 111 17.40 -31.50 -30.62
N GLN A 112 17.04 -32.67 -31.12
CA GLN A 112 17.67 -33.30 -32.28
C GLN A 112 17.03 -32.77 -33.57
N PHE A 113 17.47 -31.62 -34.05
CA PHE A 113 16.88 -30.98 -35.24
C PHE A 113 17.40 -31.54 -36.58
N LYS A 114 18.54 -32.24 -36.58
CA LYS A 114 19.12 -32.83 -37.79
C LYS A 114 18.25 -34.00 -38.27
N ALA A 115 17.95 -34.05 -39.57
CA ALA A 115 17.25 -35.14 -40.25
C ALA A 115 18.05 -35.57 -41.48
N GLU A 116 17.94 -36.84 -41.86
CA GLU A 116 18.65 -37.41 -43.02
C GLU A 116 17.82 -37.29 -44.30
N ARG A 117 16.50 -37.23 -44.18
CA ARG A 117 15.55 -37.06 -45.29
C ARG A 117 14.45 -36.07 -44.91
N LEU A 118 13.79 -35.53 -45.94
CA LEU A 118 12.60 -34.70 -45.77
C LEU A 118 11.51 -35.46 -45.00
N ASN A 119 10.66 -34.72 -44.28
CA ASN A 119 9.48 -35.23 -43.57
C ASN A 119 9.74 -36.25 -42.44
N GLN A 120 10.96 -36.36 -41.92
CA GLN A 120 11.28 -37.25 -40.79
C GLN A 120 10.94 -36.65 -39.42
N LYS A 121 10.93 -35.32 -39.29
CA LYS A 121 10.69 -34.61 -38.03
C LYS A 121 9.72 -33.48 -38.28
N TRP A 122 8.59 -33.52 -37.59
CA TRP A 122 7.53 -32.52 -37.65
C TRP A 122 7.35 -31.94 -36.25
N VAL A 123 7.34 -30.61 -36.16
CA VAL A 123 7.13 -29.89 -34.91
C VAL A 123 6.05 -28.86 -35.17
N THR A 124 5.06 -28.83 -34.28
CA THR A 124 4.00 -27.84 -34.30
C THR A 124 4.07 -27.06 -33.01
N ASP A 125 4.01 -25.74 -33.09
CA ASP A 125 3.80 -24.89 -31.93
C ASP A 125 2.32 -24.48 -31.86
N VAL A 126 1.79 -24.33 -30.64
CA VAL A 126 0.43 -23.84 -30.40
C VAL A 126 0.56 -22.41 -29.89
N THR A 127 0.08 -21.44 -30.67
CA THR A 127 0.13 -20.03 -30.30
C THR A 127 -1.19 -19.59 -29.70
N GLU A 128 -1.20 -19.23 -28.41
CA GLU A 128 -2.38 -18.64 -27.76
C GLU A 128 -2.54 -17.17 -28.18
N PHE A 129 -3.69 -16.82 -28.76
CA PHE A 129 -4.08 -15.44 -29.04
C PHE A 129 -5.07 -14.94 -28.00
N ASN A 130 -4.86 -13.71 -27.51
CA ASN A 130 -5.82 -13.04 -26.65
C ASN A 130 -6.69 -12.08 -27.47
N VAL A 131 -7.97 -12.39 -27.61
CA VAL A 131 -8.94 -11.52 -28.26
C VAL A 131 -10.02 -11.16 -27.24
N LYS A 132 -10.10 -9.88 -26.87
CA LYS A 132 -11.09 -9.34 -25.92
C LYS A 132 -11.18 -10.09 -24.58
N GLY A 133 -10.04 -10.57 -24.06
CA GLY A 133 -10.00 -11.30 -22.79
C GLY A 133 -10.37 -12.79 -22.90
N GLN A 134 -10.70 -13.28 -24.10
CA GLN A 134 -10.86 -14.69 -24.39
C GLN A 134 -9.56 -15.27 -24.98
N LYS A 135 -9.26 -16.51 -24.59
CA LYS A 135 -8.13 -17.27 -25.10
C LYS A 135 -8.58 -18.04 -26.33
N LEU A 136 -7.94 -17.78 -27.46
CA LEU A 136 -8.08 -18.54 -28.70
C LEU A 136 -6.76 -19.31 -28.92
N TYR A 137 -6.86 -20.54 -29.43
CA TYR A 137 -5.74 -21.43 -29.70
C TYR A 137 -5.67 -21.76 -31.19
#